data_AF-A0A7C1BRU0-F1
#
_entry.id   AF-A0A7C1BRU0-F1
#
_cell.length_a   1.000
_cell.length_b   1.000
_cell.length_c   1.000
_cell.angle_alpha   90.00
_cell.angle_beta   90.00
_cell.angle_gamma   90.00
#
_symmetry.space_group_name_H-M   'P 1'
#
loop_
_entity.id
_entity.type
_entity.pdbx_description
1 polymer ?
#
loop_
_entity_poly.entity_id
_entity_poly.type
_entity_poly.pdbx_seq_one_letter_code
_entity_poly.pdbx_strand_id
1 'polypeptide(L)' 'MQSAEIPAGYDEPLGFTYTIPDWGATGFGNLFFMQLLDEDSGGEVWDLDAACWAYSPSAVAVGATPVEELDLAN' A
#
# COMPACT_ATOMS: atom_id res chain seq x y z
N MET A 1 3.65 9.75 7.45
CA MET A 1 2.95 8.88 8.41
C MET A 1 1.57 9.46 8.61
N GLN A 2 0.51 8.70 8.30
CA GLN A 2 -0.86 9.11 8.65
C GLN A 2 -1.17 8.58 10.05
N SER A 3 -1.83 9.38 10.88
CA SER A 3 -2.26 9.00 12.22
C SER A 3 -3.59 9.67 12.54
N ALA A 4 -4.35 9.06 13.45
CA ALA A 4 -5.57 9.60 14.01
C ALA A 4 -5.59 9.28 15.51
N GLU A 5 -5.96 10.25 16.33
CA GLU A 5 -6.24 10.01 17.75
C GLU A 5 -7.63 9.40 17.90
N ILE A 6 -7.74 8.36 18.72
CA ILE A 6 -9.01 7.70 19.03
C ILE A 6 -9.40 7.95 20.48
N PRO A 7 -10.68 8.27 20.75
CA PRO A 7 -11.16 8.38 22.11
C PRO A 7 -11.23 6.99 22.78
N ALA A 8 -11.18 6.98 24.10
CA ALA A 8 -11.38 5.75 24.87
C ALA A 8 -12.74 5.13 24.56
N GLY A 9 -12.77 3.81 24.35
CA GLY A 9 -13.99 3.05 24.05
C GLY A 9 -14.45 3.12 22.59
N TYR A 10 -13.63 3.64 21.67
CA TYR A 10 -13.89 3.56 20.24
C TYR A 10 -13.84 2.10 19.75
N ASP A 11 -14.90 1.64 19.08
CA ASP A 11 -15.05 0.26 18.58
C ASP A 11 -15.24 0.17 17.06
N GLU A 12 -15.32 1.32 16.38
CA GLU A 12 -15.50 1.38 14.94
C GLU A 12 -14.15 1.20 14.19
N PRO A 13 -14.16 0.67 12.96
CA PRO A 13 -12.96 0.56 12.15
C PRO A 13 -12.40 1.93 11.70
N LEU A 14 -11.08 2.10 11.79
CA LEU A 14 -10.38 3.23 11.17
C LEU A 14 -9.99 2.91 9.72
N GLY A 15 -10.35 3.80 8.81
CA GLY A 15 -9.95 3.72 7.40
C GLY A 15 -8.85 4.73 7.06
N PHE A 16 -7.73 4.24 6.52
CA PHE A 16 -6.68 5.08 5.95
C PHE A 16 -6.58 4.83 4.44
N THR A 17 -6.50 5.91 3.66
CA THR A 17 -6.26 5.83 2.21
C THR A 17 -4.88 6.37 1.90
N TYR A 18 -4.10 5.62 1.14
CA TYR A 18 -2.76 6.01 0.71
C TYR A 18 -2.61 5.75 -0.79
N THR A 19 -2.06 6.74 -1.49
CA THR A 19 -1.66 6.57 -2.88
C THR A 19 -0.36 5.77 -2.92
N ILE A 20 -0.37 4.65 -3.64
CA ILE A 20 0.84 3.87 -3.92
C ILE A 20 1.53 4.53 -5.13
N PRO A 21 2.73 5.13 -4.95
CA PRO A 21 3.53 5.60 -6.08
C PRO A 21 4.03 4.42 -6.93
N ASP A 22 4.44 4.69 -8.17
CA ASP A 22 5.12 3.66 -8.96
C ASP A 22 6.51 3.37 -8.36
N TRP A 23 6.63 2.23 -7.70
CA TRP A 23 7.86 1.69 -7.12
C TRP A 23 8.46 0.54 -7.94
N GLY A 24 7.95 0.32 -9.16
CA GLY A 24 8.29 -0.85 -9.98
C GLY A 24 7.82 -2.17 -9.36
N ALA A 25 8.32 -3.31 -9.83
CA ALA A 25 7.96 -4.64 -9.31
C ALA A 25 8.55 -4.99 -7.92
N THR A 26 8.82 -3.96 -7.11
CA THR A 26 9.36 -4.10 -5.77
C THR A 26 8.22 -4.40 -4.79
N GLY A 27 8.34 -5.47 -4.01
CA GLY A 27 7.40 -5.74 -2.92
C GLY A 27 7.45 -4.61 -1.88
N PHE A 28 6.29 -4.22 -1.37
CA PHE A 28 6.18 -3.20 -0.32
C PHE A 28 5.17 -3.63 0.75
N GLY A 29 5.18 -2.92 1.88
CA GLY A 29 4.28 -3.19 2.99
C GLY A 29 4.00 -1.95 3.81
N ASN A 30 3.01 -2.05 4.69
CA ASN A 30 2.63 -1.03 5.65
C ASN A 30 2.68 -1.65 7.05
N LEU A 31 3.14 -0.85 7.99
CA LEU A 31 3.07 -1.14 9.41
C LEU A 31 1.93 -0.32 9.98
N PHE A 32 1.01 -0.99 10.65
CA PHE A 32 -0.08 -0.38 11.40
C PHE A 32 0.23 -0.60 12.87
N PHE A 33 0.26 0.47 13.67
CA PHE A 33 0.51 0.35 15.09
C PHE A 33 -0.38 1.29 15.88
N MET A 34 -0.73 0.86 17.10
CA MET A 34 -1.39 1.70 18.08
C MET A 34 -0.39 2.09 19.16
N GLN A 35 -0.31 3.38 19.44
CA GLN A 35 0.61 3.95 20.42
C GLN A 35 -0.18 4.66 21.52
N LEU A 36 0.22 4.44 22.76
CA LEU A 36 -0.26 5.21 23.90
C LEU A 36 0.44 6.57 23.92
N LEU A 37 -0.34 7.64 23.96
CA LEU A 37 0.16 9.02 23.88
C LEU A 37 0.27 9.69 25.25
N ASP A 38 -0.19 9.06 26.33
CA ASP A 38 -0.02 9.62 27.67
C ASP A 38 1.46 9.69 28.06
N GLU A 39 1.80 10.71 28.84
CA GLU A 39 3.20 11.00 29.22
C GLU A 39 3.84 9.86 30.02
N ASP A 40 3.05 9.10 30.79
CA ASP A 40 3.51 8.01 31.64
C ASP A 40 3.87 6.75 30.83
N SER A 41 3.17 6.50 29.72
CA SER A 41 3.43 5.37 28.81
C SER A 41 4.65 5.60 27.91
N GLY A 42 5.20 6.81 27.86
CA GLY A 42 6.44 7.10 27.14
C GLY A 42 6.39 6.81 25.64
N GLY A 43 5.20 6.76 25.04
CA GLY A 43 5.02 6.39 23.64
C GLY A 43 5.08 4.88 23.37
N GLU A 44 4.72 4.03 24.34
CA GLU A 44 4.63 2.58 24.15
C GLU A 44 3.70 2.20 22.99
N VAL A 45 4.13 1.26 22.15
CA VAL A 45 3.31 0.64 21.12
C VAL A 45 2.54 -0.51 21.75
N TRP A 46 1.22 -0.39 21.80
CA TRP A 46 0.34 -1.40 22.37
C TRP A 46 0.15 -2.56 21.38
N ASP A 47 -0.10 -2.26 20.12
CA ASP A 47 -0.37 -3.27 19.09
C ASP A 47 0.31 -2.92 17.77
N LEU A 48 0.66 -3.95 17.00
CA LEU A 48 1.39 -3.84 15.73
C LEU A 48 0.96 -4.93 14.76
N ASP A 49 0.58 -4.51 13.55
CA ASP A 49 0.31 -5.39 12.43
C ASP A 49 1.09 -4.95 11.18
N ALA A 50 1.34 -5.90 10.28
CA ALA A 50 2.07 -5.69 9.04
C ALA A 50 1.30 -6.30 7.86
N ALA A 51 1.00 -5.48 6.86
CA ALA A 51 0.47 -5.94 5.59
C ALA A 51 1.53 -5.79 4.50
N CYS A 52 1.76 -6.85 3.70
CA CYS A 52 2.69 -6.86 2.58
C CYS A 52 1.94 -7.12 1.28
N TRP A 53 2.33 -6.42 0.21
CA TRP A 53 1.74 -6.56 -1.12
C TRP A 53 2.73 -7.11 -2.12
N ALA A 54 2.30 -8.17 -2.81
CA ALA A 54 2.92 -8.63 -4.04
C ALA A 54 2.50 -7.68 -5.18
N TYR A 55 3.22 -6.56 -5.32
CA TYR A 55 2.95 -5.58 -6.36
C TYR A 55 3.64 -5.97 -7.66
N SER A 56 2.83 -6.25 -8.67
CA SER A 56 3.28 -6.48 -10.03
C SER A 56 2.58 -5.47 -10.93
N PRO A 57 3.17 -4.29 -11.18
CA PRO A 57 2.63 -3.39 -12.18
C PRO A 57 2.72 -4.13 -13.51
N SER A 58 1.57 -4.48 -14.10
CA SER A 58 1.53 -5.17 -15.39
C SER A 58 2.24 -4.29 -16.42
N ALA A 59 3.44 -4.72 -16.81
CA ALA A 59 4.25 -4.29 -17.93
C ALA A 59 4.26 -2.77 -18.20
N VAL A 60 5.45 -2.17 -18.10
CA VAL A 60 5.86 -1.16 -19.10
C VAL A 60 5.28 -1.61 -20.43
N ALA A 61 4.53 -0.76 -21.13
CA ALA A 61 4.14 -1.03 -22.51
C ALA A 61 5.44 -1.20 -23.32
N VAL A 62 6.00 -2.42 -23.31
CA VAL A 62 7.04 -2.85 -24.21
C VAL A 62 6.38 -2.65 -25.56
N GLY A 63 6.92 -1.66 -26.27
CA GLY A 63 6.22 -0.94 -27.33
C GLY A 63 5.40 -1.88 -28.20
N ALA A 64 4.21 -1.44 -28.57
CA ALA A 64 3.41 -2.05 -29.62
C ALA A 64 4.37 -2.46 -30.76
N THR A 65 4.71 -3.74 -30.81
CA THR A 65 5.36 -4.31 -31.98
C THR A 65 4.37 -4.04 -33.10
N PRO A 66 4.75 -3.33 -34.17
CA PRO A 66 3.87 -3.17 -35.31
C PRO A 66 3.46 -4.57 -35.73
N VAL A 67 2.16 -4.85 -35.71
CA VAL A 67 1.64 -6.04 -36.35
C VAL A 67 1.91 -5.81 -37.82
N GLU A 68 2.95 -6.44 -38.38
CA GLU A 68 3.08 -6.49 -39.82
C GLU A 68 1.85 -7.25 -40.36
N GLU A 69 1.02 -6.53 -41.09
CA GLU A 69 -0.13 -7.07 -41.77
C GLU A 69 0.38 -8.08 -42.81
N LEU A 70 0.21 -9.37 -42.54
CA LEU A 70 0.49 -10.42 -43.52
C LEU A 70 -0.54 -10.31 -44.65
N ASP A 71 -0.15 -9.70 -45.77
CA ASP A 71 -0.90 -9.71 -47.02
C ASP A 71 -0.91 -11.14 -47.59
N LEU A 72 -1.96 -11.89 -47.26
CA LEU A 72 -2.26 -13.19 -47.88
C LEU A 72 -3.05 -12.96 -49.17
N ALA A 73 -2.37 -12.47 -50.20
CA ALA A 73 -2.87 -12.52 -51.56
C ALA A 73 -2.80 -13.97 -52.08
N ASN A 74 -3.96 -14.57 -52.33
CA ASN A 74 -4.15 -15.75 -53.19
C ASN A 74 -5.30 -15.47 -54.16
#